data_AF-A0AAN5I9Q3-F1
#
_entry.id   AF-A0AAN5I9Q3-F1
#
_cell.length_a   1.000
_cell.length_b   1.000
_cell.length_c   1.000
_cell.angle_alpha   90.00
_cell.angle_beta   90.00
_cell.angle_gamma   90.00
#
_symmetry.space_group_name_H-M   'P 1'
#
loop_
_entity.id
_entity.type
_entity.pdbx_description
1 polymer ?
#
loop_
_entity_poly.entity_id
_entity_poly.type
_entity_poly.pdbx_seq_one_letter_code
_entity_poly.pdbx_strand_id
1 'polypeptide(L)'
;QCIPALYGCDGDNDCGDYSDEDAKYCKEDSTPTCGSKKFQCDNHRCIPEQWKCDSDNDCDDGSDEEVVICANQTCAANQFSCAYGRCMPIYWLCDGDNDCYDGTDEDKVYC
;
A
#
# COMPACT_ATOMS: atom_id res chain seq x y z
N GLN A 1 -25.25 6.09 13.31
CA GLN A 1 -24.18 6.73 14.12
C GLN A 1 -24.07 8.19 13.66
N CYS A 2 -23.52 9.10 14.46
CA CYS A 2 -23.13 10.43 13.96
C CYS A 2 -21.63 10.55 14.13
N ILE A 3 -20.91 10.79 13.03
CA ILE A 3 -19.46 11.00 13.04
C ILE A 3 -19.16 12.46 12.72
N PRO A 4 -18.03 13.02 13.19
CA PRO A 4 -17.62 14.36 12.79
C PRO A 4 -17.36 14.43 11.27
N ALA A 5 -17.65 15.56 10.64
CA ALA A 5 -17.48 15.74 9.19
C ALA A 5 -16.02 15.65 8.69
N LEU A 6 -15.05 15.50 9.60
CA LEU A 6 -13.64 15.21 9.30
C LEU A 6 -13.39 13.73 9.00
N TYR A 7 -14.25 12.85 9.52
CA TYR A 7 -14.27 11.41 9.30
C TYR A 7 -15.20 11.04 8.13
N GLY A 8 -15.68 12.04 7.40
CA GLY A 8 -16.38 11.81 6.15
C GLY A 8 -15.37 11.85 5.03
N CYS A 9 -15.23 10.75 4.30
CA CYS A 9 -14.34 10.62 3.14
C CYS A 9 -12.85 10.68 3.52
N ASP A 10 -12.50 10.11 4.67
CA ASP A 10 -11.13 9.98 5.17
C ASP A 10 -10.53 8.57 4.98
N GLY A 11 -11.32 7.69 4.38
CA GLY A 11 -10.97 6.33 4.03
C GLY A 11 -11.33 5.28 5.08
N ASP A 12 -11.84 5.70 6.24
CA ASP A 12 -12.19 4.81 7.35
C ASP A 12 -13.71 4.61 7.42
N ASN A 13 -14.12 3.41 7.85
CA ASN A 13 -15.54 3.11 8.08
C ASN A 13 -15.91 3.47 9.52
N ASP A 14 -16.07 4.75 9.81
CA ASP A 14 -16.48 5.28 11.10
C ASP A 14 -18.00 5.17 11.32
N CYS A 15 -18.79 5.10 10.24
CA CYS A 15 -20.24 4.96 10.31
C CYS A 15 -20.69 3.49 10.49
N GLY A 16 -19.82 2.53 10.16
CA GLY A 16 -20.04 1.07 10.24
C GLY A 16 -20.72 0.48 9.00
N ASP A 17 -21.29 1.32 8.13
CA ASP A 17 -21.97 0.97 6.89
C ASP A 17 -21.27 1.55 5.64
N TYR A 18 -20.07 2.12 5.78
CA TYR A 18 -19.30 2.79 4.72
C TYR A 18 -20.00 4.02 4.11
N SER A 19 -21.13 4.47 4.68
CA SER A 19 -21.88 5.63 4.16
C SER A 19 -21.08 6.93 4.27
N ASP A 20 -20.16 7.00 5.22
CA ASP A 20 -19.24 8.11 5.41
C ASP A 20 -18.22 8.30 4.30
N GLU A 21 -17.92 7.25 3.55
CA GLU A 21 -17.01 7.26 2.40
C GLU A 21 -17.76 7.33 1.05
N ASP A 22 -19.09 7.26 1.06
CA ASP A 22 -19.88 7.37 -0.15
C ASP A 22 -19.86 8.82 -0.66
N ALA A 23 -19.59 8.98 -1.96
CA ALA A 23 -19.53 10.27 -2.64
C ALA A 23 -20.76 11.17 -2.41
N LYS A 24 -21.90 10.59 -2.01
CA LYS A 24 -23.12 11.29 -1.63
C LYS A 24 -23.01 12.06 -0.31
N TYR A 25 -22.18 11.59 0.62
CA TYR A 25 -21.97 12.22 1.93
C TYR A 25 -20.63 12.99 2.00
N CYS A 26 -19.74 12.80 1.01
CA CYS A 26 -18.62 13.70 0.75
C CYS A 26 -19.11 15.10 0.36
N LYS A 27 -18.42 16.15 0.84
CA LYS A 27 -18.60 17.49 0.27
C LYS A 27 -18.08 17.49 -1.17
N GLU A 28 -18.70 18.27 -2.05
CA GLU A 28 -18.50 18.33 -3.52
C GLU A 28 -17.07 18.68 -4.04
N ASP A 29 -16.04 18.57 -3.21
CA ASP A 29 -14.62 18.76 -3.60
C ASP A 29 -13.69 17.85 -2.78
N SER A 30 -14.26 16.84 -2.12
CA SER A 30 -13.53 15.84 -1.34
C SER A 30 -13.58 14.54 -2.12
N THR A 31 -12.64 14.35 -3.04
CA THR A 31 -12.33 13.00 -3.49
C THR A 31 -11.98 12.19 -2.24
N PRO A 32 -12.59 11.02 -2.01
CA PRO A 32 -12.15 10.11 -0.95
C PRO A 32 -10.71 9.71 -1.30
N THR A 33 -9.79 10.47 -0.73
CA THR A 33 -8.37 10.36 -0.96
C THR A 33 -7.84 9.94 0.38
N CYS A 34 -7.36 8.71 0.46
CA CYS A 34 -6.76 8.20 1.68
C CYS A 34 -5.78 9.27 2.22
N GLY A 35 -5.87 9.57 3.52
CA GLY A 35 -5.05 10.62 4.13
C GLY A 35 -3.57 10.46 3.79
N SER A 36 -2.75 11.51 3.89
CA SER A 36 -1.37 11.57 3.35
C SER A 36 -0.35 10.51 3.82
N LYS A 37 -0.75 9.54 4.65
CA LYS A 37 0.04 8.38 5.10
C LYS A 37 -0.69 7.04 4.92
N LYS A 38 -1.73 7.03 4.09
CA LYS A 38 -2.55 5.87 3.78
C LYS A 38 -2.48 5.61 2.27
N PHE A 39 -2.46 4.34 1.91
CA PHE A 39 -2.51 3.87 0.53
C PHE A 39 -3.97 3.56 0.15
N GLN A 40 -4.35 3.94 -1.07
CA GLN A 40 -5.67 3.65 -1.63
C GLN A 40 -5.61 2.39 -2.48
N CYS A 41 -6.32 1.37 -2.03
CA CYS A 41 -6.55 0.13 -2.75
C CYS A 41 -7.45 0.36 -3.98
N ASP A 42 -7.47 -0.58 -4.93
CA ASP A 42 -8.32 -0.44 -6.13
C ASP A 42 -9.82 -0.55 -5.79
N ASN A 43 -10.17 -1.29 -4.74
CA ASN A 43 -11.51 -1.31 -4.16
C ASN A 43 -11.89 -0.04 -3.37
N HIS A 44 -11.06 1.01 -3.42
CA HIS A 44 -11.22 2.29 -2.71
C HIS A 44 -11.10 2.20 -1.19
N ARG A 45 -10.65 1.06 -0.66
CA ARG A 45 -10.26 0.93 0.74
C ARG A 45 -8.97 1.69 1.01
N CYS A 46 -8.83 2.21 2.22
CA CYS A 46 -7.61 2.85 2.65
C CYS A 46 -6.90 1.98 3.69
N ILE A 47 -5.65 1.65 3.41
CA ILE A 47 -4.77 0.97 4.36
C ILE A 47 -3.62 1.90 4.75
N PRO A 48 -2.96 1.71 5.90
CA PRO A 48 -1.70 2.39 6.21
C PRO A 48 -0.68 2.20 5.08
N GLU A 49 0.06 3.25 4.70
CA GLU A 49 1.09 3.14 3.66
C GLU A 49 2.20 2.13 4.01
N GLN A 50 2.41 1.88 5.30
CA GLN A 50 3.35 0.86 5.81
C GLN A 50 2.92 -0.59 5.54
N TRP A 51 1.62 -0.80 5.25
CA TRP A 51 1.03 -2.10 4.90
C TRP A 51 1.07 -2.34 3.39
N LYS A 52 1.56 -1.36 2.63
CA LYS A 52 1.76 -1.53 1.21
C LYS A 52 3.00 -2.41 0.98
N CYS A 53 2.85 -3.52 0.24
CA CYS A 53 3.92 -4.45 -0.10
C CYS A 53 4.57 -5.10 1.14
N ASP A 54 3.79 -5.35 2.18
CA ASP A 54 4.23 -5.91 3.46
C ASP A 54 4.02 -7.43 3.57
N SER A 55 3.49 -8.07 2.52
CA SER A 55 3.16 -9.49 2.39
C SER A 55 1.77 -9.90 2.91
N ASP A 56 1.00 -9.00 3.51
CA ASP A 56 -0.37 -9.27 3.91
C ASP A 56 -1.36 -8.59 2.95
N ASN A 57 -2.47 -9.26 2.67
CA ASN A 57 -3.56 -8.66 1.89
C ASN A 57 -4.45 -7.85 2.83
N ASP A 58 -4.05 -6.61 3.09
CA ASP A 58 -4.79 -5.67 3.92
C ASP A 58 -5.88 -4.95 3.14
N CYS A 59 -5.72 -4.85 1.82
CA CYS A 59 -6.73 -4.30 0.94
C CYS A 59 -7.95 -5.23 0.75
N ASP A 60 -7.92 -6.49 1.20
CA ASP A 60 -8.90 -7.56 0.89
C ASP A 60 -9.02 -7.93 -0.61
N ASP A 61 -8.54 -7.09 -1.53
CA ASP A 61 -8.45 -7.34 -2.98
C ASP A 61 -7.03 -7.68 -3.46
N GLY A 62 -6.02 -7.53 -2.59
CA GLY A 62 -4.60 -7.77 -2.86
C GLY A 62 -3.92 -6.65 -3.66
N SER A 63 -4.58 -5.50 -3.87
CA SER A 63 -4.01 -4.38 -4.64
C SER A 63 -2.81 -3.74 -3.94
N ASP A 64 -2.71 -3.83 -2.62
CA ASP A 64 -1.53 -3.45 -1.83
C ASP A 64 -0.30 -4.30 -2.09
N GLU A 65 -0.51 -5.56 -2.48
CA GLU A 65 0.54 -6.54 -2.80
C GLU A 65 0.72 -6.73 -4.32
N GLU A 66 0.00 -5.98 -5.15
CA GLU A 66 0.13 -6.09 -6.60
C GLU A 66 1.51 -5.60 -7.08
N VAL A 67 2.13 -6.39 -7.95
CA VAL A 67 3.44 -6.06 -8.54
C VAL A 67 3.41 -4.71 -9.25
N VAL A 68 2.31 -4.32 -9.89
CA VAL A 68 2.21 -3.01 -10.56
C VAL A 68 2.27 -1.85 -9.56
N ILE A 69 1.74 -2.05 -8.35
CA ILE A 69 1.63 -1.08 -7.28
C ILE A 69 2.92 -1.01 -6.45
N CYS A 70 3.55 -2.16 -6.23
CA CYS A 70 4.84 -2.32 -5.56
C CYS A 70 6.02 -1.96 -6.47
N ALA A 71 5.98 -2.27 -7.77
CA ALA A 71 7.03 -1.88 -8.72
C ALA A 71 7.07 -0.36 -8.97
N ASN A 72 5.98 0.35 -8.69
CA ASN A 72 5.94 1.81 -8.73
C ASN A 72 6.41 2.46 -7.41
N GLN A 73 6.74 1.68 -6.37
CA GLN A 73 7.44 2.25 -5.22
C GLN A 73 8.85 2.64 -5.65
N THR A 74 9.15 3.92 -5.52
CA THR A 74 10.54 4.38 -5.59
C THR A 74 11.19 3.98 -4.27
N CYS A 75 11.85 2.82 -4.24
CA CYS A 75 12.66 2.42 -3.09
C CYS A 75 13.69 3.52 -2.78
N ALA A 76 14.05 3.68 -1.51
CA ALA A 76 15.07 4.66 -1.14
C ALA A 76 16.38 4.39 -1.91
N ALA A 77 17.22 5.39 -2.14
CA ALA A 77 18.45 5.23 -2.91
C ALA A 77 19.43 4.15 -2.37
N ASN A 78 19.26 3.74 -1.10
CA ASN A 78 20.03 2.67 -0.45
C ASN A 78 19.26 1.34 -0.37
N GLN A 79 18.19 1.20 -1.14
CA GLN A 79 17.36 0.01 -1.20
C GLN A 79 17.28 -0.55 -2.63
N PHE A 80 17.31 -1.86 -2.74
CA PHE A 80 17.07 -2.64 -3.94
C PHE A 80 15.57 -2.98 -4.04
N SER A 81 15.02 -2.88 -5.24
CA SER A 81 13.65 -3.27 -5.55
C SER A 81 13.63 -4.71 -6.08
N CYS A 82 13.04 -5.62 -5.31
CA CYS A 82 12.74 -6.99 -5.74
C CYS A 82 11.83 -6.99 -6.98
N ALA A 83 11.80 -8.10 -7.72
CA ALA A 83 10.90 -8.19 -8.89
C ALA A 83 9.41 -8.11 -8.53
N TYR A 84 9.05 -8.46 -7.28
CA TYR A 84 7.70 -8.27 -6.73
C TYR A 84 7.49 -6.90 -6.06
N GLY A 85 8.43 -5.96 -6.23
CA GLY A 85 8.30 -4.58 -5.74
C GLY A 85 8.51 -4.39 -4.24
N ARG A 86 9.00 -5.43 -3.54
CA ARG A 86 9.52 -5.30 -2.17
C ARG A 86 10.81 -4.48 -2.19
N CYS A 87 10.90 -3.47 -1.31
CA CYS A 87 12.12 -2.70 -1.12
C CYS A 87 12.95 -3.28 0.02
N MET A 88 14.20 -3.57 -0.26
CA MET A 88 15.12 -4.13 0.72
C MET A 88 16.43 -3.39 0.73
N PRO A 89 17.19 -3.36 1.82
CA PRO A 89 18.48 -2.70 1.82
C PRO A 89 19.44 -3.31 0.80
N ILE A 90 20.22 -2.49 0.10
CA ILE A 90 21.20 -2.98 -0.91
C ILE A 90 22.24 -3.93 -0.28
N TYR A 91 22.47 -3.86 1.03
CA TYR A 91 23.42 -4.76 1.70
C TYR A 91 22.89 -6.19 1.90
N TRP A 92 21.60 -6.42 1.68
CA TRP A 92 20.98 -7.75 1.60
C TRP A 92 20.99 -8.31 0.17
N LEU A 93 21.54 -7.57 -0.79
CA LEU A 93 21.75 -8.10 -2.14
C LEU A 93 22.96 -9.05 -2.12
N CYS A 94 22.77 -10.30 -2.54
CA CYS A 94 23.83 -11.32 -2.60
C CYS A 94 24.46 -11.66 -1.23
N ASP A 95 23.69 -11.57 -0.15
CA ASP A 95 24.18 -11.87 1.19
C ASP A 95 24.03 -13.36 1.56
N GLY A 96 23.35 -14.14 0.73
CA GLY A 96 23.14 -15.57 0.85
C GLY A 96 21.78 -15.96 1.44
N ASP A 97 20.97 -14.99 1.84
CA ASP A 97 19.61 -15.19 2.34
C ASP A 97 18.58 -14.73 1.29
N ASN A 98 17.44 -15.42 1.21
CA ASN A 98 16.36 -15.04 0.31
C ASN A 98 15.43 -14.05 1.01
N ASP A 99 15.78 -12.77 0.92
CA ASP A 99 15.05 -11.67 1.48
C ASP A 99 13.93 -11.18 0.52
N CYS A 100 14.10 -11.32 -0.81
CA CYS A 100 13.06 -10.99 -1.79
C CYS A 100 11.94 -12.05 -1.87
N TYR A 101 12.09 -13.16 -1.16
CA TYR A 101 11.25 -14.38 -1.17
C TYR A 101 11.14 -15.10 -2.53
N ASP A 102 11.30 -14.39 -3.65
CA ASP A 102 11.44 -14.97 -4.99
C ASP A 102 12.90 -15.34 -5.33
N GLY A 103 13.85 -14.96 -4.47
CA GLY A 103 15.29 -15.17 -4.66
C GLY A 103 15.91 -14.26 -5.72
N THR A 104 15.24 -13.19 -6.16
CA THR A 104 15.82 -12.25 -7.13
C THR A 104 16.98 -11.45 -6.56
N ASP A 105 16.99 -11.21 -5.26
CA ASP A 105 18.14 -10.68 -4.53
C ASP A 105 19.37 -11.60 -4.56
N GLU A 106 19.15 -12.91 -4.70
CA GLU A 106 20.21 -13.93 -4.75
C GLU A 106 20.44 -14.49 -6.18
N ASP A 107 19.75 -13.96 -7.18
CA ASP A 107 19.92 -14.38 -8.57
C ASP A 107 21.20 -13.76 -9.16
N LYS A 108 21.94 -14.56 -9.94
CA LYS A 108 23.17 -14.16 -10.65
C LYS A 108 22.96 -13.08 -11.71
N VAL A 109 21.72 -12.68 -11.97
CA VAL A 109 21.40 -11.55 -12.83
C VAL A 109 21.50 -10.23 -12.06
N TYR A 110 21.25 -10.25 -10.75
CA TYR A 110 21.25 -9.08 -9.87
C TYR A 110 22.50 -9.04 -8.97
N CYS A 111 23.16 -10.19 -8.76
CA CYS A 111 24.58 -10.32 -8.39
C CYS A 111 25.50 -10.28 -9.63
#